data_AF-F6GWK3-F1
#
_entry.id   AF-F6GWK3-F1
#
_cell.length_a   1.000
_cell.length_b   1.000
_cell.length_c   1.000
_cell.angle_alpha   90.00
_cell.angle_beta   90.00
_cell.angle_gamma   90.00
#
_symmetry.space_group_name_H-M   'P 1'
#
loop_
_entity.id
_entity.type
_entity.pdbx_description
1 polymer ?
#
loop_
_entity_poly.entity_id
_entity_poly.type
_entity_poly.pdbx_seq_one_letter_code
_entity_poly.pdbx_strand_id
1 'polypeptide(L)'
;MCKQKDAPDPVINTCKGRNCGDTFTGPNRPNKRSVSTEYLETPHLKGQQKILHSLFISKNGTLANYYMYYSVTNFGRTTSSFATTCYYDEAPLDEYGLPRETKWGHLRDLHAALRLSKKALLWGVTSAQKLGEDLEVKCIMPAGPNLRKAR
;
A
#
# COMPACT_ATOMS: atom_id res chain seq x y z
N MET A 1 -10.55 0.97 -11.38
CA MET A 1 -10.93 2.38 -11.21
C MET A 1 -10.75 2.78 -9.74
N CYS A 2 -10.01 3.85 -9.49
CA CYS A 2 -9.79 4.34 -8.12
C CYS A 2 -11.01 5.08 -7.59
N LYS A 3 -11.29 4.90 -6.29
CA LYS A 3 -12.46 5.50 -5.61
C LYS A 3 -13.82 5.22 -6.26
N GLN A 4 -13.95 4.13 -7.03
CA GLN A 4 -15.19 3.75 -7.71
C GLN A 4 -15.81 2.50 -7.09
N LYS A 5 -16.69 2.63 -6.10
CA LYS A 5 -17.24 1.48 -5.36
C LYS A 5 -18.07 0.53 -6.23
N ASP A 6 -18.76 1.05 -7.23
CA ASP A 6 -19.66 0.35 -8.15
C ASP A 6 -19.00 0.03 -9.51
N ALA A 7 -17.66 -0.03 -9.56
CA ALA A 7 -16.94 -0.33 -10.80
C ALA A 7 -17.50 -1.60 -11.49
N PRO A 8 -17.92 -1.50 -12.77
CA PRO A 8 -18.58 -2.60 -13.48
C PRO A 8 -17.60 -3.74 -13.75
N ASP A 9 -18.10 -4.97 -13.84
CA ASP A 9 -17.24 -6.11 -14.17
C ASP A 9 -16.70 -5.97 -15.62
N PRO A 10 -15.42 -6.30 -15.88
CA PRO A 10 -14.42 -6.92 -14.98
C PRO A 10 -13.54 -5.94 -14.19
N VAL A 11 -13.88 -4.65 -14.14
CA VAL A 11 -13.05 -3.59 -13.56
C VAL A 11 -12.91 -3.74 -12.03
N ILE A 12 -11.67 -3.65 -11.53
CA ILE A 12 -11.37 -3.67 -10.09
C ILE A 12 -11.52 -2.28 -9.48
N ASN A 13 -12.31 -2.14 -8.42
CA ASN A 13 -12.34 -0.93 -7.61
C ASN A 13 -11.13 -0.88 -6.68
N THR A 14 -10.46 0.27 -6.62
CA THR A 14 -9.23 0.42 -5.83
C THR A 14 -9.35 1.54 -4.81
N CYS A 15 -8.54 1.44 -3.76
CA CYS A 15 -8.42 2.47 -2.74
C CYS A 15 -7.39 3.54 -3.13
N LYS A 16 -7.66 4.79 -2.73
CA LYS A 16 -6.72 5.92 -2.78
C LYS A 16 -6.78 6.65 -1.46
N GLY A 17 -5.64 6.81 -0.81
CA GLY A 17 -5.51 7.51 0.47
C GLY A 17 -4.60 6.80 1.45
N ARG A 18 -4.30 7.49 2.56
CA ARG A 18 -3.34 7.04 3.58
C ARG A 18 -3.88 5.87 4.41
N ASN A 19 -5.17 5.92 4.71
CA ASN A 19 -5.80 5.01 5.66
C ASN A 19 -6.48 3.83 4.96
N CYS A 20 -6.03 3.43 3.76
CA CYS A 20 -6.62 2.31 3.04
C CYS A 20 -6.58 0.99 3.84
N GLY A 21 -5.61 0.82 4.75
CA GLY A 21 -5.61 -0.30 5.69
C GLY A 21 -6.80 -0.30 6.66
N ASP A 22 -7.38 0.86 6.97
CA ASP A 22 -8.46 0.99 7.95
C ASP A 22 -9.82 1.24 7.32
N THR A 23 -9.86 1.98 6.21
CA THR A 23 -11.11 2.46 5.62
C THR A 23 -11.54 1.67 4.38
N PHE A 24 -10.63 0.92 3.74
CA PHE A 24 -10.99 0.14 2.57
C PHE A 24 -11.69 -1.15 3.00
N THR A 25 -12.98 -1.24 2.73
CA THR A 25 -13.81 -2.42 3.02
C THR A 25 -13.50 -3.62 2.12
N GLY A 26 -12.64 -3.44 1.11
CA GLY A 26 -12.32 -4.45 0.13
C GLY A 26 -12.96 -4.19 -1.24
N PRO A 27 -12.70 -5.08 -2.20
CA PRO A 27 -13.25 -4.98 -3.54
C PRO A 27 -14.76 -5.21 -3.55
N ASN A 28 -15.43 -4.72 -4.58
CA ASN A 28 -16.89 -4.79 -4.72
C ASN A 28 -17.41 -6.17 -5.15
N ARG A 29 -16.51 -7.13 -5.39
CA ARG A 29 -16.80 -8.54 -5.66
C ARG A 29 -15.74 -9.44 -5.01
N PRO A 30 -16.11 -10.65 -4.56
CA PRO A 30 -15.20 -11.56 -3.85
C PRO A 30 -14.05 -12.14 -4.70
N ASN A 31 -14.21 -12.17 -6.02
CA ASN A 31 -13.20 -12.66 -6.96
C ASN A 31 -12.16 -11.59 -7.36
N LYS A 32 -12.36 -10.34 -6.93
CA LYS A 32 -11.45 -9.22 -7.19
C LYS A 32 -10.42 -9.10 -6.07
N ARG A 33 -9.28 -8.50 -6.37
CA ARG A 33 -8.18 -8.30 -5.41
C ARG A 33 -8.28 -6.94 -4.73
N SER A 34 -7.85 -6.87 -3.47
CA SER A 34 -7.68 -5.60 -2.74
C SER A 34 -6.44 -4.86 -3.23
N VAL A 35 -6.66 -3.69 -3.83
CA VAL A 35 -5.61 -2.87 -4.43
C VAL A 35 -5.69 -1.44 -3.93
N SER A 36 -4.55 -0.88 -3.52
CA SER A 36 -4.34 0.54 -3.26
C SER A 36 -3.55 1.16 -4.41
N THR A 37 -4.17 2.03 -5.19
CA THR A 37 -3.54 2.66 -6.36
C THR A 37 -2.71 3.88 -6.02
N GLU A 38 -3.03 4.54 -4.91
CA GLU A 38 -2.37 5.77 -4.51
C GLU A 38 -2.32 5.82 -2.98
N TYR A 39 -1.24 5.26 -2.46
CA TYR A 39 -0.88 5.39 -1.06
C TYR A 39 -0.12 6.70 -0.89
N LEU A 40 -0.79 7.67 -0.27
CA LEU A 40 -0.27 9.01 0.01
C LEU A 40 0.47 8.96 1.35
N GLU A 41 1.79 9.15 1.36
CA GLU A 41 2.54 9.32 2.61
C GLU A 41 2.50 10.79 3.04
N THR A 42 2.37 11.04 4.35
CA THR A 42 2.32 12.43 4.86
C THR A 42 3.66 13.13 4.75
N PRO A 43 3.65 14.40 4.31
CA PRO A 43 4.74 15.31 4.59
C PRO A 43 4.81 15.62 6.09
N HIS A 44 6.01 15.48 6.69
CA HIS A 44 6.39 16.00 8.00
C HIS A 44 5.29 16.17 9.10
N LEU A 45 4.74 15.07 9.63
CA LEU A 45 4.30 15.05 11.03
C LEU A 45 5.39 14.34 11.84
N LYS A 46 6.17 15.17 12.56
CA LYS A 46 7.24 14.80 13.48
C LYS A 46 6.89 13.50 14.25
N GLY A 47 7.72 12.48 14.09
CA GLY A 47 7.83 11.38 15.06
C GLY A 47 6.96 10.13 14.84
N GLN A 48 6.05 10.11 13.85
CA GLN A 48 5.30 8.88 13.55
C GLN A 48 5.42 8.52 12.08
N GLN A 49 6.49 7.80 11.75
CA GLN A 49 6.53 6.98 10.55
C GLN A 49 5.59 5.79 10.74
N LYS A 50 4.28 6.05 10.76
CA LYS A 50 3.32 4.98 10.56
C LYS A 50 3.52 4.51 9.14
N ILE A 51 4.20 3.39 8.98
CA ILE A 51 4.31 2.70 7.70
C ILE A 51 2.94 2.02 7.46
N LEU A 52 1.88 2.79 7.20
CA LEU A 52 0.53 2.21 6.98
C LEU A 52 0.46 1.30 5.74
N HIS A 53 1.49 1.31 4.88
CA HIS A 53 1.66 0.33 3.81
C HIS A 53 1.65 -1.10 4.37
N SER A 54 2.41 -1.37 5.44
CA SER A 54 2.47 -2.71 6.04
C SER A 54 1.11 -3.15 6.59
N LEU A 55 0.32 -2.21 7.09
CA LEU A 55 -1.05 -2.44 7.58
C LEU A 55 -2.02 -2.82 6.45
N PHE A 56 -1.90 -2.19 5.28
CA PHE A 56 -2.70 -2.59 4.12
C PHE A 56 -2.38 -4.03 3.69
N ILE A 57 -1.09 -4.38 3.61
CA ILE A 57 -0.66 -5.73 3.25
C ILE A 57 -1.10 -6.77 4.30
N SER A 58 -1.01 -6.44 5.60
CA SER A 58 -1.47 -7.34 6.66
C SER A 58 -2.99 -7.57 6.64
N LYS A 59 -3.77 -6.71 5.99
CA LYS A 59 -5.22 -6.82 5.81
C LYS A 59 -5.60 -7.28 4.39
N ASN A 60 -4.91 -8.29 3.87
CA ASN A 60 -5.14 -8.90 2.55
C ASN A 60 -4.94 -7.95 1.36
N GLY A 61 -4.22 -6.83 1.57
CA GLY A 61 -3.76 -5.98 0.48
C GLY A 61 -2.79 -6.75 -0.41
N THR A 62 -3.00 -6.67 -1.72
CA THR A 62 -2.18 -7.41 -2.70
C THR A 62 -1.28 -6.52 -3.54
N LEU A 63 -1.66 -5.26 -3.69
CA LEU A 63 -0.88 -4.24 -4.39
C LEU A 63 -1.08 -2.90 -3.69
N ALA A 64 0.02 -2.23 -3.36
CA ALA A 64 0.03 -0.86 -2.89
C ALA A 64 1.06 -0.07 -3.70
N ASN A 65 0.60 1.03 -4.28
CA ASN A 65 1.44 1.91 -5.09
C ASN A 65 1.68 3.22 -4.35
N TYR A 66 2.94 3.63 -4.25
CA TYR A 66 3.33 4.91 -3.66
C TYR A 66 3.00 6.03 -4.62
N TYR A 67 2.17 6.96 -4.17
CA TYR A 67 1.93 8.21 -4.88
C TYR A 67 2.44 9.33 -3.97
N MET A 68 3.60 9.93 -4.22
CA MET A 68 4.60 9.61 -5.27
C MET A 68 5.77 8.76 -4.75
N TYR A 69 6.39 7.93 -5.61
CA TYR A 69 7.68 7.27 -5.29
C TYR A 69 8.89 8.16 -5.61
N TYR A 70 8.77 8.98 -6.66
CA TYR A 70 9.75 9.96 -7.09
C TYR A 70 9.05 11.31 -7.23
N SER A 71 9.60 12.34 -6.58
CA SER A 71 9.10 13.71 -6.73
C SER A 71 9.51 14.20 -8.10
N VAL A 72 8.65 14.96 -8.78
CA VAL A 72 8.91 15.43 -10.14
C VAL A 72 8.83 16.95 -10.22
N THR A 73 9.22 17.51 -11.35
CA THR A 73 9.12 18.94 -11.64
C THR A 73 8.07 19.19 -12.71
N ASN A 74 7.16 20.12 -12.45
CA ASN A 74 6.24 20.66 -13.42
C ASN A 74 6.98 21.64 -14.35
N PHE A 75 7.69 21.11 -15.35
CA PHE A 75 8.43 21.95 -16.31
C PHE A 75 7.51 22.69 -17.28
N GLY A 76 8.01 23.79 -17.84
CA GLY A 76 7.29 24.56 -18.86
C GLY A 76 6.11 25.35 -18.29
N ARG A 77 5.07 25.56 -19.10
CA ARG A 77 3.93 26.44 -18.77
C ARG A 77 2.56 25.75 -18.86
N THR A 78 2.54 24.44 -19.11
CA THR A 78 1.29 23.67 -19.35
C THR A 78 1.18 22.41 -18.48
N THR A 79 2.14 22.14 -17.60
CA THR A 79 2.19 20.92 -16.78
C THR A 79 1.40 21.01 -15.48
N SER A 80 1.11 22.22 -15.01
CA SER A 80 0.43 22.48 -13.74
C SER A 80 -0.48 23.69 -13.84
N SER A 81 -1.53 23.71 -13.02
CA SER A 81 -2.44 24.84 -12.85
C SER A 81 -2.53 25.16 -11.36
N PHE A 82 -2.10 26.36 -10.96
CA PHE A 82 -2.05 26.83 -9.57
C PHE A 82 -1.28 25.92 -8.58
N ALA A 83 -0.34 25.09 -9.06
CA ALA A 83 0.63 24.39 -8.21
C ALA A 83 2.05 24.87 -8.50
N THR A 84 2.94 24.69 -7.53
CA THR A 84 4.35 25.05 -7.65
C THR A 84 5.05 24.25 -8.76
N THR A 85 6.15 24.80 -9.29
CA THR A 85 7.05 24.10 -10.21
C THR A 85 7.56 22.80 -9.60
N CYS A 86 7.91 22.84 -8.31
CA CYS A 86 8.25 21.65 -7.55
C CYS A 86 6.98 20.84 -7.26
N TYR A 87 6.85 19.62 -7.79
CA TYR A 87 5.77 18.68 -7.45
C TYR A 87 6.20 17.85 -6.24
N TYR A 88 6.31 18.56 -5.12
CA TYR A 88 6.87 18.04 -3.89
C TYR A 88 5.83 17.29 -3.06
N ASP A 89 6.05 15.98 -2.87
CA ASP A 89 5.19 15.12 -2.04
C ASP A 89 6.01 14.34 -1.00
N GLU A 90 7.21 14.84 -0.65
CA GLU A 90 8.17 14.13 0.20
C GLU A 90 8.42 12.68 -0.23
N ALA A 91 8.43 12.41 -1.54
CA ALA A 91 8.57 11.05 -2.04
C ALA A 91 9.91 10.40 -1.57
N PRO A 92 10.00 9.07 -1.55
CA PRO A 92 11.22 8.35 -1.23
C PRO A 92 12.44 8.78 -2.07
N LEU A 93 12.23 9.16 -3.33
CA LEU A 93 13.21 9.86 -4.14
C LEU A 93 12.81 11.33 -4.27
N ASP A 94 13.74 12.25 -4.01
CA ASP A 94 13.50 13.69 -4.15
C ASP A 94 13.39 14.12 -5.61
N GLU A 95 13.19 15.42 -5.87
CA GLU A 95 13.01 15.97 -7.23
C GLU A 95 14.21 15.71 -8.16
N TYR A 96 15.41 15.55 -7.59
CA TYR A 96 16.66 15.33 -8.32
C TYR A 96 17.03 13.85 -8.43
N GLY A 97 16.22 12.95 -7.87
CA GLY A 97 16.39 11.50 -7.92
C GLY A 97 17.27 10.96 -6.81
N LEU A 98 17.58 11.79 -5.81
CA LEU A 98 18.39 11.37 -4.67
C LEU A 98 17.51 10.63 -3.64
N PRO A 99 18.02 9.53 -3.05
CA PRO A 99 17.32 8.85 -1.97
C PRO A 99 17.12 9.76 -0.76
N ARG A 100 15.87 9.87 -0.31
CA ARG A 100 15.51 10.64 0.86
C ARG A 100 15.46 9.74 2.09
N GLU A 101 16.54 9.77 2.87
CA GLU A 101 16.60 9.05 4.14
C GLU A 101 15.84 9.79 5.26
N THR A 102 15.26 9.08 6.24
CA THR A 102 15.25 7.61 6.44
C THR A 102 14.13 6.88 5.69
N LYS A 103 13.29 7.62 4.94
CA LYS A 103 12.09 7.09 4.28
C LYS A 103 12.45 6.01 3.26
N TRP A 104 13.37 6.32 2.36
CA TRP A 104 13.76 5.38 1.30
C TRP A 104 14.33 4.07 1.89
N GLY A 105 15.25 4.16 2.85
CA GLY A 105 15.83 2.99 3.51
C GLY A 105 14.78 2.15 4.25
N HIS A 106 13.86 2.78 4.99
CA HIS A 106 12.79 2.06 5.69
C HIS A 106 11.84 1.33 4.74
N LEU A 107 11.46 1.94 3.62
CA LEU A 107 10.61 1.29 2.62
C LEU A 107 11.34 0.15 1.90
N ARG A 108 12.64 0.31 1.63
CA ARG A 108 13.50 -0.77 1.11
C ARG A 108 13.49 -1.97 2.05
N ASP A 109 13.67 -1.74 3.34
CA ASP A 109 13.75 -2.81 4.33
C ASP A 109 12.37 -3.46 4.58
N LEU A 110 11.28 -2.68 4.56
CA LEU A 110 9.92 -3.19 4.53
C LEU A 110 9.71 -4.15 3.35
N HIS A 111 10.06 -3.72 2.13
CA HIS A 111 9.91 -4.56 0.94
C HIS A 111 10.77 -5.83 1.02
N ALA A 112 11.97 -5.74 1.60
CA ALA A 112 12.79 -6.92 1.86
C ALA A 112 12.07 -7.92 2.78
N ALA A 113 11.46 -7.44 3.87
CA ALA A 113 10.66 -8.28 4.77
C ALA A 113 9.43 -8.90 4.07
N LEU A 114 8.67 -8.11 3.31
CA LEU A 114 7.53 -8.62 2.53
C LEU A 114 7.96 -9.69 1.51
N ARG A 115 9.13 -9.50 0.89
CA ARG A 115 9.69 -10.46 -0.07
C ARG A 115 10.06 -11.78 0.59
N LEU A 116 10.56 -11.77 1.83
CA LEU A 116 10.80 -12.98 2.61
C LEU A 116 9.48 -13.70 2.92
N SER A 117 8.41 -12.96 3.21
CA SER A 117 7.09 -13.49 3.51
C SER A 117 6.22 -13.82 2.28
N LYS A 118 6.71 -13.62 1.04
CA LYS A 118 5.89 -13.67 -0.20
C LYS A 118 5.11 -14.98 -0.38
N LYS A 119 5.70 -16.13 -0.01
CA LYS A 119 5.04 -17.43 -0.18
C LYS A 119 3.81 -17.54 0.73
N ALA A 120 3.96 -17.12 1.98
CA ALA A 120 2.86 -17.09 2.93
C ALA A 120 1.80 -16.06 2.50
N LEU A 121 2.22 -14.85 2.13
CA LEU A 121 1.28 -13.79 1.69
C LEU A 121 0.45 -14.17 0.46
N LEU A 122 1.00 -14.95 -0.47
CA LEU A 122 0.31 -15.33 -1.71
C LEU A 122 -0.52 -16.61 -1.60
N TRP A 123 -0.09 -17.56 -0.78
CA TRP A 123 -0.66 -18.93 -0.77
C TRP A 123 -1.11 -19.40 0.61
N GLY A 124 -0.87 -18.61 1.65
CA GLY A 124 -1.21 -18.96 3.02
C GLY A 124 -2.64 -18.63 3.37
N VAL A 125 -3.07 -19.21 4.48
CA VAL A 125 -4.34 -18.90 5.14
C VAL A 125 -4.04 -17.98 6.31
N THR A 126 -4.70 -16.82 6.33
CA THR A 126 -4.54 -15.82 7.39
C THR A 126 -5.44 -16.15 8.58
N SER A 127 -4.86 -16.13 9.78
CA SER A 127 -5.57 -16.17 11.05
C SER A 127 -5.18 -14.96 11.90
N ALA A 128 -6.14 -14.41 12.63
CA ALA A 128 -5.94 -13.28 13.53
C ALA A 128 -6.09 -13.73 14.98
N GLN A 129 -5.19 -13.26 15.84
CA GLN A 129 -5.28 -13.43 17.29
C GLN A 129 -5.24 -12.06 17.95
N LYS A 130 -6.27 -11.73 18.73
CA LYS A 130 -6.31 -10.52 19.54
C LYS A 130 -5.54 -10.77 20.84
N LEU A 131 -4.50 -9.97 21.09
CA LEU A 131 -3.67 -10.07 22.30
C LEU A 131 -4.06 -9.02 23.36
N GLY A 132 -4.79 -7.97 22.98
CA GLY A 132 -5.27 -6.91 23.85
C GLY A 132 -6.25 -6.02 23.11
N GLU A 133 -6.71 -4.93 23.74
CA GLU A 133 -7.69 -4.02 23.14
C GLU A 133 -7.21 -3.44 21.80
N ASP A 134 -5.94 -3.00 21.75
CA ASP A 134 -5.29 -2.37 20.59
C ASP A 134 -4.16 -3.23 19.97
N LEU A 135 -4.08 -4.52 20.30
CA LEU A 135 -3.02 -5.41 19.84
C LEU A 135 -3.57 -6.65 19.15
N GLU A 136 -3.15 -6.86 17.90
CA GLU A 136 -3.51 -8.01 17.07
C GLU A 136 -2.24 -8.61 16.45
N VAL A 137 -2.19 -9.95 16.40
CA VAL A 137 -1.20 -10.70 15.63
C VAL A 137 -1.90 -11.39 14.47
N LYS A 138 -1.34 -11.22 13.27
CA LYS A 138 -1.78 -11.95 12.08
C LYS A 138 -0.75 -12.99 11.70
N CYS A 139 -1.14 -14.24 11.82
CA CYS A 139 -0.36 -15.38 11.40
C CYS A 139 -0.83 -15.81 10.00
N ILE A 140 0.13 -16.04 9.09
CA ILE A 140 -0.16 -16.54 7.75
C ILE A 140 0.53 -17.88 7.61
N MET A 141 -0.25 -18.95 7.73
CA MET A 141 0.26 -20.31 7.68
C MET A 141 0.14 -20.86 6.26
N PRO A 142 1.08 -21.69 5.80
CA PRO A 142 0.90 -22.42 4.55
C PRO A 142 -0.38 -23.25 4.64
N ALA A 143 -1.18 -23.24 3.57
CA ALA A 143 -2.32 -24.12 3.47
C ALA A 143 -1.82 -25.58 3.65
N GLY A 144 -2.39 -26.31 4.60
CA GLY A 144 -2.00 -27.69 4.89
C GLY A 144 -2.05 -28.58 3.63
N PRO A 145 -1.44 -29.78 3.66
CA PRO A 145 -1.28 -30.63 2.47
C PRO A 145 -2.59 -30.93 1.70
N ASN A 146 -3.76 -30.76 2.33
CA ASN A 146 -5.07 -31.03 1.74
C ASN A 146 -5.72 -29.85 0.99
N LEU A 147 -5.14 -28.65 0.98
CA LEU A 147 -5.74 -27.45 0.34
C LEU A 147 -5.17 -27.08 -1.03
N ARG A 148 -4.17 -27.82 -1.54
CA ARG A 148 -3.61 -27.60 -2.89
C ARG A 148 -4.53 -28.03 -4.05
N LYS A 149 -5.72 -28.55 -3.78
CA LYS A 149 -6.65 -29.07 -4.80
C LYS A 149 -7.85 -28.16 -5.13
N ALA A 150 -7.96 -26.97 -4.55
CA ALA A 150 -9.08 -26.08 -4.83
C ALA A 150 -8.62 -24.66 -5.12
N ARG A 151 -8.17 -24.42 -6.35
CA ARG A 151 -8.41 -23.20 -7.14
C ARG A 151 -7.82 -23.35 -8.54
#